data_AF-A0A3C1B5W4-F1
#
_entry.id   AF-A0A3C1B5W4-F1
#
_cell.length_a   1.000
_cell.length_b   1.000
_cell.length_c   1.000
_cell.angle_alpha   90.00
_cell.angle_beta   90.00
_cell.angle_gamma   90.00
#
_symmetry.space_group_name_H-M   'P 1'
#
loop_
_entity.id
_entity.type
_entity.pdbx_description
1 polymer ?
#
loop_
_entity_poly.entity_id
_entity_poly.type
_entity_poly.pdbx_seq_one_letter_code
_entity_poly.pdbx_strand_id
1 'polypeptide(L)'
;MGAALTLIGALIGFAGLQRARFVKTRQGAGIVDVTEGQITYFGPDTGGVIALDDITKISLIYHQNQQLWKLEQLAQPALIIPTGATGAERLFDAFTQLQNFQIEPMLQLLAQRLNTPQTIWQKDYFLDLQNYIH
;
A
#
# COMPACT_ATOMS: atom_id res chain seq x y z
N MET A 1 -30.44 -16.11 -40.79
CA MET A 1 -29.68 -16.91 -39.80
C MET A 1 -28.33 -16.30 -39.38
N GLY A 2 -27.83 -15.22 -40.00
CA GLY A 2 -26.54 -14.59 -39.61
C GLY A 2 -26.62 -13.46 -38.57
N ALA A 3 -27.81 -12.88 -38.35
CA ALA A 3 -27.97 -11.75 -37.43
C ALA A 3 -28.04 -12.16 -35.94
N ALA A 4 -28.44 -13.40 -35.66
CA ALA A 4 -28.50 -13.91 -34.28
C ALA A 4 -27.10 -14.19 -33.71
N LEU A 5 -26.14 -14.61 -34.56
CA LEU A 5 -24.77 -14.90 -34.13
C LEU A 5 -23.96 -13.62 -33.81
N THR A 6 -24.20 -12.53 -34.55
CA THR A 6 -23.49 -11.26 -34.34
C THR A 6 -23.92 -10.55 -33.05
N LEU A 7 -25.19 -10.67 -32.65
CA LEU A 7 -25.69 -10.10 -31.40
C LEU A 7 -25.08 -10.77 -30.16
N ILE A 8 -24.87 -12.09 -30.20
CA ILE A 8 -24.25 -12.83 -29.10
C ILE A 8 -22.76 -12.44 -28.97
N GLY A 9 -22.04 -12.30 -30.09
CA GLY A 9 -20.65 -11.84 -30.08
C GLY A 9 -20.49 -10.41 -29.52
N ALA A 10 -21.42 -9.51 -29.86
CA ALA A 10 -21.42 -8.14 -29.34
C ALA A 10 -21.68 -8.09 -27.83
N LEU A 11 -22.58 -8.94 -27.30
CA LEU A 11 -22.84 -9.05 -25.86
C LEU A 11 -21.62 -9.56 -25.08
N ILE A 12 -20.92 -10.56 -25.61
CA ILE A 12 -19.70 -11.10 -24.98
C ILE A 12 -18.56 -10.06 -25.04
N GLY A 13 -18.41 -9.35 -26.17
CA GLY A 13 -17.42 -8.28 -26.32
C GLY A 13 -17.69 -7.10 -25.38
N PHE A 14 -18.95 -6.72 -25.19
CA PHE A 14 -19.36 -5.64 -24.29
C PHE A 14 -19.17 -6.01 -22.81
N ALA A 15 -19.47 -7.25 -22.42
CA ALA A 15 -19.20 -7.77 -21.08
C ALA A 15 -17.69 -7.85 -20.79
N GLY A 16 -16.88 -8.24 -21.78
CA GLY A 16 -15.41 -8.21 -21.68
C GLY A 16 -14.86 -6.79 -21.53
N LEU A 17 -15.42 -5.83 -22.27
CA LEU A 17 -15.04 -4.42 -22.20
C LEU A 17 -15.45 -3.76 -20.87
N GLN A 18 -16.61 -4.15 -20.32
CA GLN A 18 -17.01 -3.77 -18.96
C GLN A 18 -16.03 -4.32 -17.92
N ARG A 19 -15.62 -5.59 -18.00
CA ARG A 19 -14.68 -6.22 -17.06
C ARG A 19 -13.28 -5.60 -17.11
N ALA A 20 -12.81 -5.19 -18.30
CA ALA A 20 -11.56 -4.46 -18.46
C ALA A 20 -11.64 -3.01 -17.91
N ARG A 21 -12.82 -2.38 -17.93
CA ARG A 21 -13.04 -1.05 -17.31
C ARG A 21 -13.11 -1.11 -15.78
N PHE A 22 -13.43 -2.27 -15.18
CA PHE A 22 -13.34 -2.47 -13.73
C PHE A 22 -11.89 -2.58 -13.22
N VAL A 23 -10.93 -3.01 -14.06
CA VAL A 23 -9.48 -2.90 -13.77
C VAL A 23 -9.01 -1.44 -13.80
N LYS A 24 -9.78 -0.55 -14.43
CA LYS A 24 -9.42 0.86 -14.64
C LYS A 24 -9.88 1.79 -13.50
N THR A 25 -10.65 1.30 -12.53
CA THR A 25 -11.01 2.05 -11.31
C THR A 25 -10.04 1.67 -10.20
N ARG A 26 -8.93 2.40 -10.17
CA ARG A 26 -7.82 2.33 -9.21
C ARG A 26 -8.28 2.47 -7.75
N GLN A 27 -8.70 1.37 -7.13
CA GLN A 27 -8.49 1.17 -5.69
C GLN A 27 -7.25 0.28 -5.60
N GLY A 28 -6.17 0.84 -5.04
CA GLY A 28 -4.77 0.38 -5.04
C GLY A 28 -4.43 -0.93 -5.78
N ALA A 29 -3.59 -0.83 -6.81
CA ALA A 29 -3.09 -2.02 -7.49
C ALA A 29 -2.21 -2.86 -6.56
N GLY A 30 -2.36 -4.18 -6.59
CA GLY A 30 -1.50 -5.13 -5.89
C GLY A 30 -2.13 -5.81 -4.67
N ILE A 31 -1.42 -6.81 -4.15
CA ILE A 31 -1.84 -7.63 -3.01
C ILE A 31 -0.79 -7.50 -1.91
N VAL A 32 -1.25 -7.30 -0.68
CA VAL A 32 -0.43 -7.34 0.53
C VAL A 32 -0.73 -8.65 1.25
N ASP A 33 0.33 -9.37 1.58
CA ASP A 33 0.28 -10.51 2.46
C ASP A 33 1.12 -10.26 3.72
N VAL A 34 0.64 -10.74 4.86
CA VAL A 34 1.33 -10.60 6.14
C VAL A 34 1.34 -11.97 6.80
N THR A 35 2.53 -12.56 6.92
CA THR A 35 2.72 -13.90 7.46
C THR A 35 3.92 -13.88 8.41
N GLU A 36 3.76 -14.36 9.64
CA GLU A 36 4.84 -14.45 10.65
C GLU A 36 5.67 -13.17 10.85
N GLY A 37 5.01 -12.00 10.86
CA GLY A 37 5.70 -10.71 11.01
C GLY A 37 6.46 -10.26 9.75
N GLN A 38 6.28 -10.93 8.63
CA GLN A 38 6.79 -10.51 7.32
C GLN A 38 5.67 -9.91 6.48
N ILE A 39 5.91 -8.72 5.94
CA ILE A 39 5.02 -8.01 5.03
C ILE A 39 5.54 -8.21 3.61
N THR A 40 4.71 -8.80 2.75
CA THR A 40 5.01 -8.98 1.34
C THR A 40 4.01 -8.21 0.50
N TYR A 41 4.49 -7.43 -0.44
CA TYR A 41 3.65 -6.70 -1.39
C TYR A 41 3.95 -7.12 -2.82
N PHE A 42 2.89 -7.54 -3.51
CA PHE A 42 2.87 -7.93 -4.90
C PHE A 42 2.16 -6.85 -5.72
N GLY A 43 2.89 -5.84 -6.16
CA GLY A 43 2.37 -4.83 -7.08
C GLY A 43 2.60 -5.20 -8.55
N PRO A 44 1.92 -4.50 -9.48
CA PRO A 44 2.01 -4.76 -10.91
C PRO A 44 3.38 -4.40 -11.52
N ASP A 45 3.98 -3.30 -11.06
CA ASP A 45 5.26 -2.78 -11.55
C ASP A 45 6.40 -2.98 -10.53
N THR A 46 6.06 -2.97 -9.24
CA THR A 46 7.00 -3.07 -8.13
C THR A 46 6.43 -3.97 -7.04
N GLY A 47 7.32 -4.68 -6.35
CA GLY A 47 6.97 -5.52 -5.22
C GLY A 47 8.16 -5.67 -4.30
N GLY A 48 7.95 -6.30 -3.16
CA GLY A 48 9.02 -6.54 -2.21
C GLY A 48 8.53 -7.15 -0.92
N VAL A 49 9.49 -7.46 -0.08
CA VAL A 49 9.29 -8.10 1.21
C VAL A 49 10.06 -7.32 2.26
N ILE A 50 9.46 -7.13 3.43
CA ILE A 50 10.07 -6.47 4.56
C ILE A 50 9.64 -7.19 5.84
N ALA A 51 10.60 -7.52 6.70
CA ALA A 51 10.28 -7.99 8.04
C ALA A 51 9.83 -6.81 8.90
N LEU A 52 8.82 -7.02 9.73
CA LEU A 52 8.28 -5.99 10.62
C LEU A 52 9.35 -5.43 11.56
N ASP A 53 10.24 -6.29 12.08
CA ASP A 53 11.34 -5.90 12.96
C ASP A 53 12.42 -5.05 12.27
N ASP A 54 12.54 -5.18 10.94
CA ASP A 54 13.48 -4.42 10.12
C ASP A 54 12.95 -3.04 9.72
N ILE A 55 11.66 -2.78 9.94
CA ILE A 55 11.07 -1.47 9.68
C ILE A 55 11.69 -0.45 10.64
N THR A 56 12.30 0.57 10.07
CA THR A 56 12.88 1.70 10.81
C THR A 56 11.97 2.91 10.81
N LYS A 57 11.15 3.08 9.77
CA LYS A 57 10.22 4.20 9.64
C LYS A 57 9.02 3.86 8.79
N ILE A 58 7.84 4.29 9.24
CA ILE A 58 6.56 4.18 8.53
C ILE A 58 6.07 5.58 8.25
N SER A 59 5.78 5.86 6.98
CA SER A 59 5.24 7.15 6.56
C SER A 59 4.12 6.98 5.54
N LEU A 60 3.17 7.92 5.55
CA LEU A 60 2.22 8.10 4.47
C LEU A 60 2.72 9.16 3.51
N ILE A 61 2.81 8.80 2.24
CA ILE A 61 3.13 9.72 1.14
C ILE A 61 1.93 9.81 0.19
N TYR A 62 1.89 10.88 -0.60
CA TYR A 62 0.87 11.08 -1.61
C TYR A 62 1.53 11.14 -2.99
N HIS A 63 1.11 10.27 -3.90
CA HIS A 63 1.64 10.22 -5.25
C HIS A 63 0.54 9.81 -6.24
N GLN A 64 0.50 10.45 -7.42
CA GLN A 64 -0.47 10.16 -8.49
C GLN A 64 -1.94 10.10 -8.02
N ASN A 65 -2.32 11.02 -7.13
CA ASN A 65 -3.67 11.13 -6.58
C ASN A 65 -4.10 9.94 -5.70
N GLN A 66 -3.13 9.27 -5.07
CA GLN A 66 -3.34 8.15 -4.18
C GLN A 66 -2.39 8.26 -2.97
N GLN A 67 -2.86 7.84 -1.80
CA GLN A 67 -1.99 7.66 -0.64
C GLN A 67 -1.25 6.33 -0.74
N LEU A 68 0.00 6.32 -0.29
CA LEU A 68 0.84 5.12 -0.24
C LEU A 68 1.54 5.05 1.10
N TRP A 69 1.61 3.85 1.65
CA TRP A 69 2.51 3.49 2.72
C TRP A 69 3.93 3.44 2.18
N LYS A 70 4.85 4.08 2.89
CA LYS A 70 6.29 3.97 2.69
C LYS A 70 6.88 3.33 3.93
N LEU A 71 7.39 2.11 3.78
CA LEU A 71 8.06 1.34 4.83
C LEU A 71 9.56 1.37 4.55
N GLU A 72 10.30 2.06 5.40
CA GLU A 72 11.75 2.18 5.27
C GLU A 72 12.44 1.16 6.18
N GLN A 73 13.57 0.64 5.72
CA GLN A 73 14.44 -0.30 6.44
C GLN A 73 15.90 0.10 6.22
N LEU A 74 16.79 -0.43 7.04
CA LEU A 74 18.21 -0.14 6.91
C LEU A 74 18.81 -0.85 5.68
N ALA A 75 19.68 -0.15 4.95
CA ALA A 75 20.49 -0.70 3.85
C ALA A 75 19.71 -1.32 2.67
N GLN A 76 18.40 -1.12 2.59
CA GLN A 76 17.54 -1.62 1.52
C GLN A 76 16.53 -0.55 1.08
N PRO A 77 16.04 -0.61 -0.17
CA PRO A 77 15.03 0.33 -0.65
C PRO A 77 13.73 0.22 0.16
N ALA A 78 13.05 1.36 0.28
CA ALA A 78 11.76 1.42 0.96
C ALA A 78 10.68 0.67 0.17
N LEU A 79 9.84 -0.09 0.87
CA LEU A 79 8.69 -0.77 0.29
C LEU A 79 7.52 0.23 0.20
N ILE A 80 7.00 0.41 -1.02
CA ILE A 80 5.89 1.33 -1.30
C ILE A 80 4.62 0.53 -1.56
N ILE A 81 3.61 0.71 -0.72
CA ILE A 81 2.36 -0.06 -0.78
C ILE A 81 1.18 0.91 -0.91
N PRO A 82 0.36 0.82 -1.97
CA PRO A 82 -0.93 1.51 -2.06
C PRO A 82 -1.80 1.29 -0.82
N THR A 83 -2.38 2.37 -0.26
CA THR A 83 -3.34 2.22 0.86
C THR A 83 -4.59 1.44 0.46
N GLY A 84 -4.93 1.42 -0.83
CA GLY A 84 -6.04 0.63 -1.37
C GLY A 84 -5.67 -0.75 -1.93
N ALA A 85 -4.45 -1.25 -1.69
CA ALA A 85 -4.07 -2.60 -2.10
C ALA A 85 -4.94 -3.65 -1.40
N THR A 86 -5.17 -4.78 -2.06
CA THR A 86 -5.95 -5.87 -1.46
C THR A 86 -5.17 -6.45 -0.28
N GLY A 87 -5.77 -6.51 0.91
CA GLY A 87 -5.10 -7.00 2.13
C GLY A 87 -4.28 -5.93 2.86
N ALA A 88 -4.30 -4.67 2.39
CA ALA A 88 -3.60 -3.56 3.05
C ALA A 88 -4.12 -3.32 4.49
N GLU A 89 -5.34 -3.76 4.80
CA GLU A 89 -5.89 -3.73 6.15
C GLU A 89 -5.06 -4.55 7.16
N ARG A 90 -4.39 -5.62 6.72
CA ARG A 90 -3.54 -6.44 7.59
C ARG A 90 -2.29 -5.70 8.06
N LEU A 91 -1.88 -4.66 7.34
CA LEU A 91 -0.79 -3.79 7.78
C LEU A 91 -1.12 -3.10 9.09
N PHE A 92 -2.40 -2.77 9.33
CA PHE A 92 -2.82 -2.16 10.58
C PHE A 92 -2.50 -3.07 11.76
N ASP A 93 -2.93 -4.33 11.69
CA ASP A 93 -2.68 -5.33 12.72
C ASP A 93 -1.18 -5.59 12.89
N ALA A 94 -0.44 -5.66 11.78
CA ALA A 94 1.02 -5.81 11.81
C ALA A 94 1.70 -4.66 12.55
N PHE A 95 1.34 -3.40 12.25
CA PHE A 95 1.95 -2.24 12.87
C PHE A 95 1.65 -2.14 14.37
N THR A 96 0.55 -2.71 14.86
CA THR A 96 0.29 -2.76 16.31
C THR A 96 1.31 -3.57 17.11
N GLN A 97 2.04 -4.46 16.46
CA GLN A 97 3.10 -5.26 17.11
C GLN A 97 4.39 -4.44 17.29
N LEU A 98 4.51 -3.29 16.62
CA LEU A 98 5.63 -2.37 16.80
C LEU A 98 5.49 -1.62 18.14
N GLN A 99 6.61 -1.49 18.84
CA GLN A 99 6.66 -0.74 20.10
C GLN A 99 6.28 0.73 19.87
N ASN A 100 5.45 1.29 20.75
CA ASN A 100 4.99 2.68 20.72
C ASN A 100 4.14 3.06 19.48
N PHE A 101 3.60 2.10 18.73
CA PHE A 101 2.71 2.39 17.61
C PHE A 101 1.31 2.80 18.10
N GLN A 102 0.82 3.95 17.61
CA GLN A 102 -0.51 4.47 17.97
C GLN A 102 -1.45 4.40 16.77
N ILE A 103 -2.58 3.69 16.93
CA ILE A 103 -3.57 3.49 15.86
C ILE A 103 -4.37 4.76 15.59
N GLU A 104 -4.73 5.52 16.62
CA GLU A 104 -5.60 6.70 16.47
C GLU A 104 -4.98 7.80 15.58
N PRO A 105 -3.72 8.23 15.78
CA PRO A 105 -3.08 9.21 14.90
C PRO A 105 -2.98 8.71 13.45
N MET A 106 -2.73 7.41 13.26
CA MET A 106 -2.66 6.80 11.93
C MET A 106 -4.00 6.88 11.19
N LEU A 107 -5.12 6.54 11.84
CA LEU A 107 -6.45 6.63 11.23
C LEU A 107 -6.82 8.08 10.89
N GLN A 108 -6.46 9.03 11.77
CA GLN A 108 -6.65 10.45 11.50
C GLN A 108 -5.86 10.92 10.28
N LEU A 109 -4.62 10.45 10.10
CA LEU A 109 -3.78 10.78 8.96
C LEU A 109 -4.27 10.15 7.65
N LEU A 110 -4.82 8.94 7.70
CA LEU A 110 -5.44 8.30 6.53
C LEU A 110 -6.70 9.03 6.06
N ALA A 111 -7.49 9.56 7.00
CA ALA A 111 -8.69 10.33 6.67
C ALA A 111 -8.36 11.69 6.01
N GLN A 112 -7.13 12.19 6.17
CA GLN A 112 -6.70 13.49 5.64
C GLN A 112 -6.13 13.36 4.23
N ARG A 113 -6.39 14.34 3.36
CA ARG A 113 -5.60 14.51 2.14
C ARG A 113 -4.24 15.10 2.50
N LEU A 114 -3.25 14.23 2.57
CA LEU A 114 -1.86 14.62 2.83
C LEU A 114 -1.25 15.21 1.56
N ASN A 115 -0.75 16.44 1.65
CA ASN A 115 0.04 17.06 0.57
C ASN A 115 1.55 16.96 0.83
N THR A 116 1.94 16.53 2.04
CA THR A 116 3.31 16.32 2.48
C THR A 116 3.47 14.93 3.07
N PRO A 117 4.65 14.31 2.97
CA PRO A 117 4.96 13.07 3.67
C PRO A 117 4.73 13.21 5.17
N GLN A 118 3.91 12.33 5.76
CA GLN A 118 3.67 12.29 7.20
C GLN A 118 4.29 11.02 7.78
N THR A 119 5.16 11.19 8.77
CA THR A 119 5.73 10.06 9.50
C THR A 119 4.75 9.64 10.58
N ILE A 120 4.35 8.37 10.57
CA ILE A 120 3.41 7.81 11.57
C ILE A 120 4.20 7.20 12.72
N TRP A 121 5.29 6.53 12.39
CA TRP A 121 6.11 5.82 13.35
C TRP A 121 7.56 5.79 12.87
N GLN A 122 8.47 5.80 13.82
CA GLN A 122 9.89 5.66 13.60
C GLN A 122 10.50 4.95 14.81
N LYS A 123 11.47 4.07 14.56
CA LYS A 123 12.15 3.31 15.61
C LYS A 123 13.02 4.25 16.45
N ASP A 124 12.94 4.15 17.78
CA ASP A 124 13.52 5.12 18.72
C ASP A 124 15.03 5.37 18.52
N TYR A 125 15.82 4.31 18.26
CA TYR A 125 17.27 4.47 18.05
C TYR A 125 17.61 5.34 16.82
N PHE A 126 16.68 5.47 15.88
CA PHE A 126 16.86 6.27 14.68
C PHE A 126 16.70 7.78 14.93
N LEU A 127 16.00 8.17 16.00
CA LEU A 127 15.92 9.57 16.44
C LEU A 127 17.27 10.04 17.01
N ASP A 128 17.98 9.15 17.70
CA ASP A 128 19.28 9.45 18.32
C ASP A 128 20.37 9.68 17.25
N LEU A 129 20.40 8.85 16.21
CA LEU A 129 21.33 8.99 15.08
C LEU A 129 21.13 10.28 14.27
N GLN A 130 19.89 10.78 14.15
CA GLN A 130 19.63 12.06 13.47
C GLN A 130 20.03 13.27 14.33
N ASN A 131 19.89 13.18 15.65
CA ASN A 131 20.28 14.25 16.57
C ASN A 131 21.80 14.33 16.78
N TYR A 132 22.56 13.30 16.41
CA TYR A 132 24.03 13.27 16.54
C TYR A 132 24.80 13.92 15.37
N ILE A 133 24.11 14.37 14.29
CA ILE A 133 24.74 14.99 13.11
C ILE A 133 24.65 16.53 13.14
N HIS A 134 24.40 17.14 14.30
CA HIS A 134 24.44 18.59 14.48
C HIS A 134 25.53 19.03 15.46
#